data_AF-A0A8H8JXR3-F1
#
_entry.id   AF-A0A8H8JXR3-F1
#
_cell.length_a   1.000
_cell.length_b   1.000
_cell.length_c   1.000
_cell.angle_alpha   90.00
_cell.angle_beta   90.00
_cell.angle_gamma   90.00
#
_symmetry.space_group_name_H-M   'P 1'
#
loop_
_entity.id
_entity.type
_entity.pdbx_description
1 polymer ?
#
loop_
_entity_poly.entity_id
_entity_poly.type
_entity_poly.pdbx_seq_one_letter_code
_entity_poly.pdbx_strand_id
1 'polypeptide(L)'
;MGGVLCLLLIQFLDKADLLADEVAVLFARGKLLAQGSPVSLKSKLGDSYGDLDSRCSAPSDDSVLSVIRRHALLAILDPNERDAYLLYSKDADTVGFVLEELEETKGKLGLASYDVKGTMLEGVFLKLLDSEEHKKSSPRTELEL
;
A
#
# COMPACT_ATOMS: atom_id res chain seq x y z
N MET A 1 21.81 -19.42 23.38
CA MET A 1 20.45 -19.14 22.87
C MET A 1 20.31 -19.90 21.56
N GLY A 2 19.47 -20.95 21.53
CA GLY A 2 19.23 -21.72 20.31
C GLY A 2 18.10 -21.08 19.52
N GLY A 3 18.42 -20.42 18.41
CA GLY A 3 17.41 -19.91 17.48
C GLY A 3 17.09 -20.97 16.43
N VAL A 4 15.81 -21.12 16.09
CA VAL A 4 15.37 -21.90 14.94
C VAL A 4 15.14 -20.93 13.79
N LEU A 5 15.76 -21.19 12.64
CA LEU A 5 15.51 -20.46 11.41
C LEU A 5 14.53 -21.27 10.55
N CYS A 6 13.39 -20.66 10.23
CA CYS A 6 12.41 -21.24 9.30
C CYS A 6 12.46 -20.48 7.97
N LEU A 7 12.60 -21.22 6.87
CA LEU A 7 12.49 -20.70 5.51
C LEU A 7 11.17 -21.19 4.91
N LEU A 8 10.36 -20.25 4.41
CA LEU A 8 9.03 -20.51 3.87
C LEU A 8 8.94 -19.94 2.45
N LEU A 9 8.48 -20.76 1.51
CA LEU A 9 8.08 -20.31 0.17
C LEU A 9 6.56 -20.29 0.12
N ILE A 10 5.98 -19.10 -0.02
CA ILE A 10 4.54 -18.89 0.06
C ILE A 10 4.07 -17.97 -1.06
N GLN A 11 2.89 -18.27 -1.60
CA GLN A 11 2.21 -17.44 -2.61
C GLN A 11 1.20 -16.46 -1.99
N PHE A 12 0.82 -16.70 -0.73
CA PHE A 12 -0.16 -15.92 0.01
C PHE A 12 0.57 -14.79 0.75
N LEU A 13 0.67 -13.62 0.11
CA LEU A 13 1.45 -12.49 0.60
C LEU A 13 0.85 -11.82 1.84
N ASP A 14 -0.46 -11.99 2.06
CA ASP A 14 -1.14 -11.65 3.32
C ASP A 14 -0.61 -12.48 4.50
N LYS A 15 -0.34 -13.77 4.29
CA LYS A 15 0.27 -14.63 5.30
C LYS A 15 1.74 -14.30 5.52
N ALA A 16 2.45 -13.91 4.46
CA ALA A 16 3.84 -13.45 4.56
C ALA A 16 3.95 -12.23 5.46
N ASP A 17 3.03 -11.29 5.26
CA ASP A 17 2.95 -10.06 6.04
C ASP A 17 2.67 -10.31 7.54
N LEU A 18 1.90 -11.36 7.86
CA LEU A 18 1.58 -11.73 9.24
C LEU A 18 2.68 -12.56 9.93
N LEU A 19 3.36 -13.45 9.19
CA LEU A 19 4.21 -14.49 9.77
C LEU A 19 5.71 -14.22 9.64
N ALA A 20 6.12 -13.39 8.69
CA ALA A 20 7.54 -13.24 8.34
C ALA A 20 8.17 -12.02 9.01
N ASP A 21 9.31 -12.24 9.66
CA ASP A 21 10.19 -11.16 10.11
C ASP A 21 10.91 -10.49 8.92
N GLU A 22 11.28 -11.30 7.92
CA GLU A 22 12.01 -10.90 6.72
C GLU A 22 11.38 -11.55 5.49
N VAL A 23 11.21 -10.77 4.43
CA VAL A 23 10.65 -11.22 3.16
C VAL A 23 11.64 -10.95 2.03
N ALA A 24 11.81 -11.93 1.15
CA ALA A 24 12.56 -11.79 -0.09
C ALA A 24 11.63 -12.08 -1.28
N VAL A 25 11.52 -11.12 -2.20
CA VAL A 25 10.75 -11.25 -3.43
C VAL A 25 11.67 -11.72 -4.54
N LEU A 26 11.40 -12.92 -5.08
CA LEU A 26 12.17 -13.53 -6.16
C LEU A 26 11.38 -13.51 -7.48
N PHE A 27 12.09 -13.30 -8.58
CA PHE A 27 11.58 -13.34 -9.93
C PHE A 27 12.34 -14.36 -10.78
N ALA A 28 11.92 -14.52 -12.04
CA ALA A 28 12.38 -15.56 -12.96
C ALA A 28 13.88 -15.90 -12.81
N ARG A 29 14.18 -17.20 -12.74
CA ARG A 29 15.54 -17.75 -12.54
C ARG A 29 16.21 -17.33 -11.22
N GLY A 30 15.41 -17.07 -10.17
CA GLY A 30 15.92 -16.77 -8.83
C GLY A 30 16.46 -15.35 -8.68
N LYS A 31 16.06 -14.42 -9.55
CA LYS A 31 16.47 -13.03 -9.46
C LYS A 31 15.81 -12.38 -8.24
N LEU A 32 16.61 -11.91 -7.27
CA LEU A 32 16.10 -11.15 -6.13
C LEU A 32 15.66 -9.75 -6.59
N LEU A 33 14.38 -9.41 -6.37
CA LEU A 33 13.80 -8.11 -6.70
C LEU A 33 13.81 -7.15 -5.50
N ALA A 34 13.48 -7.67 -4.33
CA ALA A 34 13.44 -6.89 -3.10
C ALA A 34 13.65 -7.79 -1.88
N GLN A 35 14.19 -7.22 -0.81
CA GLN A 35 14.35 -7.90 0.47
C GLN A 35 14.17 -6.92 1.62
N GLY A 36 13.54 -7.37 2.70
CA GLY A 36 13.43 -6.66 3.96
C GLY A 36 12.21 -7.12 4.75
N SER A 37 12.04 -6.57 5.95
CA SER A 37 10.78 -6.71 6.70
C SER A 37 9.57 -6.27 5.87
N PRO A 38 8.38 -6.88 6.07
CA PRO A 38 7.15 -6.50 5.36
C PRO A 38 6.86 -5.00 5.45
N VAL A 39 7.05 -4.40 6.64
CA VAL A 39 6.86 -2.97 6.88
C VAL A 39 7.83 -2.13 6.05
N SER A 40 9.10 -2.51 5.99
CA SER A 40 10.12 -1.79 5.20
C SER A 40 9.85 -1.88 3.71
N LEU A 41 9.39 -3.04 3.22
CA LEU A 41 9.03 -3.24 1.82
C LEU A 41 7.82 -2.39 1.44
N LYS A 42 6.78 -2.37 2.28
CA LYS A 42 5.61 -1.50 2.09
C LYS A 42 5.99 -0.02 2.11
N SER A 43 6.75 0.43 3.10
CA SER A 43 7.14 1.84 3.20
C SER A 43 8.02 2.32 2.03
N LYS A 44 8.95 1.49 1.55
CA LYS A 44 9.89 1.88 0.48
C LYS A 44 9.34 1.69 -0.92
N LEU A 45 8.56 0.62 -1.14
CA LEU A 45 8.15 0.18 -2.47
C LEU A 45 6.65 0.29 -2.68
N GLY A 46 5.88 0.39 -1.60
CA GLY A 46 4.47 0.76 -1.60
C GLY A 46 4.32 2.22 -1.99
N ASP A 47 4.40 2.45 -3.31
CA ASP A 47 3.62 3.43 -4.07
C ASP A 47 4.28 3.77 -5.40
N SER A 48 3.54 3.68 -6.50
CA SER A 48 3.77 4.54 -7.68
C SER A 48 2.58 4.52 -8.64
N TYR A 49 1.35 4.64 -8.13
CA TYR A 49 0.22 5.20 -8.86
C TYR A 49 -0.69 5.93 -7.86
N GLY A 50 -0.20 7.10 -7.43
CA GLY A 50 -0.80 7.97 -6.43
C GLY A 50 -0.56 7.49 -5.00
N ASP A 51 0.29 8.22 -4.26
CA ASP A 51 0.52 8.41 -2.80
C ASP A 51 -0.35 7.69 -1.72
N LEU A 52 -1.04 6.60 -2.03
CA LEU A 52 -2.17 6.10 -1.25
C LEU A 52 -1.71 5.19 -0.12
N ASP A 53 -1.56 5.77 1.05
CA ASP A 53 -1.18 5.03 2.25
C ASP A 53 -2.41 4.49 3.01
N SER A 54 -3.61 5.01 2.75
CA SER A 54 -4.83 4.56 3.43
C SER A 54 -6.11 4.72 2.61
N ARG A 55 -6.94 3.67 2.56
CA ARG A 55 -8.33 3.73 2.08
C ARG A 55 -9.31 3.79 3.23
N CYS A 56 -10.22 4.77 3.26
CA CYS A 56 -11.28 4.85 4.24
C CYS A 56 -12.63 4.46 3.62
N SER A 57 -13.32 3.43 4.13
CA SER A 57 -14.68 3.08 3.65
C SER A 57 -15.78 3.75 4.48
N ALA A 58 -16.54 4.69 3.91
CA ALA A 58 -17.64 5.42 4.55
C ALA A 58 -18.70 5.85 3.51
N PRO A 59 -20.02 5.78 3.81
CA PRO A 59 -21.08 6.16 2.87
C PRO A 59 -20.79 7.50 2.18
N SER A 60 -20.89 7.49 0.86
CA SER A 60 -20.49 8.58 -0.03
C SER A 60 -21.32 9.84 0.24
N ASP A 61 -20.81 10.65 1.13
CA ASP A 61 -21.38 11.95 1.46
C ASP A 61 -20.25 12.98 1.35
N ASP A 62 -20.52 14.08 0.63
CA ASP A 62 -19.52 15.15 0.41
C ASP A 62 -19.02 15.74 1.74
N SER A 63 -19.82 15.58 2.79
CA SER A 63 -19.49 15.91 4.17
C SER A 63 -18.25 15.16 4.68
N VAL A 64 -18.14 13.85 4.41
CA VAL A 64 -17.00 13.01 4.83
C VAL A 64 -15.72 13.43 4.10
N LEU A 65 -15.82 13.65 2.78
CA LEU A 65 -14.68 14.12 1.98
C LEU A 65 -14.15 15.47 2.47
N SER A 66 -15.05 16.37 2.89
CA SER A 66 -14.67 17.69 3.42
C SER A 66 -13.90 17.60 4.74
N VAL A 67 -14.18 16.60 5.58
CA VAL A 67 -13.46 16.36 6.84
C VAL A 67 -12.08 15.81 6.55
N ILE A 68 -11.99 14.78 5.70
CA ILE A 68 -10.71 14.17 5.28
C ILE A 68 -9.79 15.24 4.68
N ARG A 69 -10.33 16.12 3.83
CA ARG A 69 -9.57 17.18 3.15
C ARG A 69 -9.01 18.27 4.08
N ARG A 70 -9.42 18.35 5.36
CA ARG A 70 -8.82 19.31 6.30
C ARG A 70 -7.36 18.99 6.61
N HIS A 71 -7.04 17.70 6.70
CA HIS A 71 -5.69 17.21 7.00
C HIS A 71 -5.03 16.58 5.78
N ALA A 72 -5.79 15.88 4.93
CA ALA A 72 -5.31 15.26 3.70
C ALA A 72 -5.90 15.96 2.46
N LEU A 73 -5.32 17.12 2.09
CA LEU A 73 -5.80 17.98 1.01
C LEU A 73 -6.00 17.27 -0.34
N LEU A 74 -5.17 16.26 -0.60
CA LEU A 74 -5.18 15.51 -1.85
C LEU A 74 -6.21 14.38 -1.88
N ALA A 75 -6.97 14.15 -0.81
CA ALA A 75 -7.89 13.03 -0.76
C ALA A 75 -8.98 13.09 -1.86
N ILE A 76 -9.20 11.95 -2.50
CA ILE A 76 -10.21 11.76 -3.56
C ILE A 76 -11.10 10.57 -3.25
N LEU A 77 -12.27 10.49 -3.90
CA LEU A 77 -13.07 9.27 -3.90
C LEU A 77 -12.43 8.24 -4.85
N ASP A 78 -12.35 6.98 -4.45
CA ASP A 78 -11.89 5.90 -5.31
C ASP A 78 -12.89 5.71 -6.46
N PRO A 79 -12.48 5.79 -7.74
CA PRO A 79 -13.37 5.55 -8.86
C PRO A 79 -13.84 4.08 -8.97
N ASN A 80 -13.15 3.14 -8.33
CA ASN A 80 -13.40 1.70 -8.45
C ASN A 80 -14.19 1.11 -7.29
N GLU A 81 -14.14 1.72 -6.10
CA GLU A 81 -14.80 1.25 -4.89
C GLU A 81 -15.75 2.35 -4.39
N ARG A 82 -17.06 2.10 -4.44
CA ARG A 82 -18.05 3.03 -3.86
C ARG A 82 -17.75 3.16 -2.37
N ASP A 83 -17.93 4.36 -1.85
CA ASP A 83 -17.71 4.66 -0.43
C ASP A 83 -16.25 4.54 0.02
N ALA A 84 -15.26 4.47 -0.87
CA ALA A 84 -13.85 4.46 -0.50
C ALA A 84 -13.18 5.81 -0.79
N TYR A 85 -12.43 6.31 0.18
CA TYR A 85 -11.62 7.52 0.06
C TYR A 85 -10.14 7.18 -0.01
N LEU A 86 -9.46 7.81 -0.94
CA LEU A 86 -8.05 7.66 -1.22
C LEU A 86 -7.25 8.75 -0.50
N LEU A 87 -6.52 8.42 0.57
CA LEU A 87 -5.66 9.36 1.28
C LEU A 87 -4.22 9.31 0.74
N TYR A 88 -3.81 10.42 0.12
CA TYR A 88 -2.49 10.59 -0.44
C TYR A 88 -1.51 11.21 0.57
N SER A 89 -1.05 10.45 1.57
CA SER A 89 -0.10 10.94 2.58
C SER A 89 0.77 9.81 3.15
N LYS A 90 2.09 10.00 3.13
CA LYS A 90 3.09 9.11 3.76
C LYS A 90 3.34 9.43 5.23
N ASP A 91 2.71 10.48 5.73
CA ASP A 91 2.88 10.92 7.11
C ASP A 91 1.83 10.23 7.99
N ALA A 92 2.32 9.35 8.87
CA ALA A 92 1.48 8.60 9.78
C ALA A 92 0.70 9.52 10.74
N ASP A 93 1.29 10.67 11.11
CA ASP A 93 0.62 11.65 11.97
C ASP A 93 -0.57 12.28 11.24
N THR A 94 -0.40 12.71 9.99
CA THR A 94 -1.49 13.21 9.13
C THR A 94 -2.63 12.18 8.99
N VAL A 95 -2.30 10.90 8.75
CA VAL A 95 -3.32 9.85 8.69
C VAL A 95 -4.01 9.70 10.05
N GLY A 96 -3.25 9.72 11.15
CA GLY A 96 -3.78 9.69 12.52
C GLY A 96 -4.78 10.82 12.80
N PHE A 97 -4.45 12.06 12.43
CA PHE A 97 -5.35 13.21 12.60
C PHE A 97 -6.65 13.07 11.80
N VAL A 98 -6.59 12.53 10.57
CA VAL A 98 -7.79 12.25 9.79
C VAL A 98 -8.68 11.24 10.50
N LEU A 99 -8.10 10.16 11.02
CA LEU A 99 -8.85 9.10 11.70
C LEU A 99 -9.48 9.60 13.01
N GLU A 100 -8.74 10.39 13.79
CA GLU A 100 -9.24 11.01 15.01
C GLU A 100 -10.43 11.91 14.72
N GLU A 101 -10.33 12.80 13.73
CA GLU A 101 -11.43 13.70 13.38
C GLU A 101 -12.63 12.98 12.77
N LEU A 102 -12.40 11.89 12.02
CA LEU A 102 -13.48 11.01 11.54
C LEU A 102 -14.21 10.32 12.69
N GLU A 103 -13.50 9.86 13.73
CA GLU A 103 -14.13 9.24 14.89
C GLU A 103 -14.97 10.26 15.69
N GLU A 104 -14.47 11.48 15.87
CA GLU A 104 -15.22 12.55 16.54
C GLU A 104 -16.47 12.99 15.77
N THR A 105 -16.39 13.02 14.44
CA THR A 105 -17.49 13.47 13.57
C THR A 105 -18.41 12.34 13.12
N LYS A 106 -18.07 11.08 13.42
CA LYS A 106 -18.83 9.87 13.09
C LYS A 106 -20.33 9.97 13.36
N GLY A 107 -20.69 10.44 14.57
CA GLY A 107 -22.10 10.58 14.98
C GLY A 107 -22.86 11.69 14.22
N LYS A 108 -22.17 12.75 13.78
CA LYS A 108 -22.76 13.85 13.00
C LYS A 108 -22.91 13.49 11.53
N LEU A 109 -22.00 12.66 11.03
CA LEU A 109 -21.97 12.17 9.65
C LEU A 109 -22.89 10.95 9.44
N GLY A 110 -23.48 10.39 10.50
CA GLY A 110 -24.32 9.20 10.41
C GLY A 110 -23.53 7.93 10.04
N LEU A 111 -22.23 7.91 10.31
CA LEU A 111 -21.34 6.80 9.99
C LEU A 111 -21.49 5.68 11.02
N ALA A 112 -21.83 4.47 10.54
CA ALA A 112 -21.89 3.29 11.41
C ALA A 112 -20.48 2.79 11.78
N SER A 113 -19.59 2.72 10.78
CA SER A 113 -18.22 2.25 10.91
C SER A 113 -17.40 2.74 9.71
N TYR A 114 -16.08 2.84 9.89
CA TYR A 114 -15.14 2.97 8.79
C TYR A 114 -14.02 1.93 8.93
N ASP A 115 -13.32 1.67 7.82
CA ASP A 115 -12.17 0.77 7.76
C ASP A 115 -11.02 1.45 7.04
N VAL A 116 -9.79 1.19 7.48
CA VAL A 116 -8.56 1.81 6.96
C VAL A 116 -7.68 0.74 6.33
N LYS A 117 -7.54 0.74 5.00
CA LYS A 117 -6.70 -0.23 4.29
C LYS A 117 -5.36 0.40 3.91
N GLY A 118 -4.28 -0.08 4.53
CA GLY A 118 -2.91 0.32 4.19
C GLY A 118 -2.36 -0.39 2.94
N THR A 119 -1.13 -0.05 2.55
CA THR A 119 -0.46 -0.72 1.43
C THR A 119 -0.25 -2.21 1.70
N MET A 120 -0.69 -3.05 0.75
CA MET A 120 -0.52 -4.50 0.83
C MET A 120 0.78 -4.94 0.15
N LEU A 121 1.40 -6.00 0.67
CA LEU A 121 2.60 -6.61 0.08
C LEU A 121 2.35 -7.11 -1.35
N GLU A 122 1.10 -7.47 -1.68
CA GLU A 122 0.67 -7.81 -3.03
C GLU A 122 0.84 -6.64 -4.01
N GLY A 123 0.48 -5.42 -3.62
CA GLY A 123 0.68 -4.24 -4.45
C GLY A 123 2.16 -3.96 -4.72
N VAL A 124 3.01 -4.17 -3.70
CA VAL A 124 4.47 -4.08 -3.84
C VAL A 124 4.98 -5.13 -4.82
N PHE A 125 4.52 -6.38 -4.71
CA PHE A 125 4.90 -7.47 -5.58
C PHE A 125 4.55 -7.21 -7.05
N LEU A 126 3.30 -6.80 -7.32
CA LEU A 126 2.83 -6.51 -8.68
C LEU A 126 3.64 -5.38 -9.34
N LYS A 127 3.95 -4.33 -8.59
CA LYS A 127 4.79 -3.23 -9.07
C LYS A 127 6.21 -3.67 -9.42
N LEU A 128 6.82 -4.49 -8.56
CA LEU A 128 8.15 -5.03 -8.81
C LEU A 128 8.16 -5.89 -10.07
N LEU A 129 7.11 -6.69 -10.27
CA LEU A 129 6.95 -7.53 -11.45
C LEU A 129 6.81 -6.69 -12.73
N ASP A 130 5.95 -5.68 -12.72
CA ASP A 130 5.72 -4.77 -13.85
C ASP A 130 7.00 -4.03 -14.26
N SER A 131 7.75 -3.49 -13.29
CA SER A 131 9.03 -2.82 -13.54
C SER A 131 10.05 -3.73 -14.22
N GLU A 132 10.04 -5.03 -13.92
CA GLU A 132 10.98 -5.99 -14.47
C GLU A 132 10.59 -6.49 -15.87
N GLU A 133 9.29 -6.65 -16.14
CA GLU A 133 8.79 -6.91 -17.50
C GLU A 133 9.11 -5.73 -18.44
N HIS A 134 8.93 -4.48 -17.97
CA HIS A 134 9.27 -3.28 -18.73
C HIS A 134 10.76 -3.11 -19.01
N LYS A 135 11.66 -3.58 -18.14
CA LYS A 135 13.12 -3.55 -18.41
C LYS A 135 13.55 -4.53 -19.49
N LYS A 136 12.76 -5.58 -19.75
CA LYS A 136 13.06 -6.61 -20.74
C LYS A 136 12.77 -6.17 -22.18
N SER A 137 11.99 -5.09 -22.37
CA SER A 137 11.56 -4.58 -23.67
C SER A 137 12.38 -3.41 -24.23
N SER A 138 13.42 -2.93 -23.53
CA SER A 138 14.36 -1.95 -24.08
C SER A 138 15.50 -2.67 -24.82
N PRO A 139 15.56 -2.63 -26.17
CA PRO A 139 16.65 -3.26 -26.90
C PRO A 139 17.93 -2.48 -26.62
N ARG A 140 18.95 -3.17 -26.14
CA ARG A 140 20.34 -2.70 -26.18
C ARG A 140 20.64 -2.32 -27.62
N THR A 141 20.88 -1.04 -27.89
CA THR A 141 21.44 -0.58 -29.16
C THR A 141 22.79 -1.25 -29.32
N GLU A 142 22.82 -2.24 -30.21
CA GLU A 142 24.03 -2.88 -30.69
C GLU A 142 24.79 -1.84 -31.52
N LEU A 143 25.84 -1.28 -30.91
CA LEU A 143 26.89 -0.57 -31.64
C LEU A 143 27.79 -1.65 -32.26
N GLU A 144 27.46 -2.09 -33.47
CA GLU A 144 28.47 -2.70 -34.34
C GLU A 144 29.29 -1.57 -34.99
N LEU A 145 30.61 -1.64 -34.80
CA LEU A 145 31.65 -0.93 -35.53
C LEU A 145 32.04 -1.73 -36.76
#